data_AF-A0A4D4MM85-F1
#
_entry.id   AF-A0A4D4MM85-F1
#
_cell.length_a   1.000
_cell.length_b   1.000
_cell.length_c   1.000
_cell.angle_alpha   90.00
_cell.angle_beta   90.00
_cell.angle_gamma   90.00
#
_symmetry.space_group_name_H-M   'P 1'
#
loop_
_entity.id
_entity.type
_entity.pdbx_description
1 polymer ?
#
loop_
_entity_poly.entity_id
_entity_poly.type
_entity_poly.pdbx_seq_one_letter_code
_entity_poly.pdbx_strand_id
1 'polypeptide(L)'
;MPPPPPPLGRGRKRAAHAFDAALDDAELVASRASLTQGRWAPVRALLAATRDDWDRRGHRVTVLAQESAALPWAREWQLAEPESPCAAVLLACATVHRALNGKERPQTAREACHAAAALAPDDPTPWLGLLILERSLGTDEDVVRLFDEVRHRCPDHHHAHQLIVARLAERRADAGRDPLHEVYDFANWAAEQAPADSPLAILPVVAHAERYRVLAAAGAEPADPVASGHWVGRRARQVMKAAFDWWLEWERDDHPRRFVDLNFLAHAKFCEGRGAEAAALFHRIGEHATPAPWSYPDRDPYQAFSAARASALGAP
;
A
#
# COMPACT_ATOMS: atom_id res chain seq x y z
N MET A 1 -55.32 -8.23 8.07
CA MET A 1 -54.30 -8.11 7.01
C MET A 1 -53.10 -7.38 7.59
N PRO A 2 -51.90 -7.98 7.58
CA PRO A 2 -50.68 -7.31 8.04
C PRO A 2 -50.19 -6.28 7.01
N PRO A 3 -49.55 -5.17 7.42
CA PRO A 3 -49.06 -4.14 6.50
C PRO A 3 -47.85 -4.64 5.69
N PRO A 4 -47.63 -4.11 4.46
CA PRO A 4 -46.50 -4.52 3.64
C PRO A 4 -45.18 -4.00 4.24
N PRO A 5 -44.07 -4.75 4.07
CA PRO A 5 -42.76 -4.34 4.58
C PRO A 5 -42.24 -3.10 3.84
N PRO A 6 -41.43 -2.25 4.50
CA PRO A 6 -40.89 -1.05 3.87
C PRO A 6 -39.90 -1.42 2.76
N PRO A 7 -39.78 -0.61 1.69
CA PRO A 7 -38.87 -0.89 0.61
C PRO A 7 -37.42 -0.79 1.11
N LEU A 8 -36.65 -1.85 0.89
CA LEU A 8 -35.20 -1.88 1.05
C LEU A 8 -34.57 -0.97 -0.01
N GLY A 9 -34.59 0.33 0.24
CA GLY A 9 -33.79 1.30 -0.48
C GLY A 9 -32.32 1.07 -0.16
N ARG A 10 -31.65 0.19 -0.91
CA ARG A 10 -30.19 0.21 -1.00
C ARG A 10 -29.80 1.51 -1.69
N GLY A 11 -29.60 2.55 -0.88
CA GLY A 11 -28.96 3.78 -1.32
C GLY A 11 -27.59 3.43 -1.87
N ARG A 12 -27.48 3.37 -3.19
CA ARG A 12 -26.21 3.26 -3.90
C ARG A 12 -25.52 4.62 -3.72
N LYS A 13 -24.86 4.83 -2.58
CA LYS A 13 -23.93 5.95 -2.41
C LYS A 13 -22.86 5.77 -3.50
N ARG A 14 -22.97 6.55 -4.58
CA ARG A 14 -21.82 6.84 -5.45
C ARG A 14 -20.70 7.28 -4.52
N ALA A 15 -19.54 6.64 -4.59
CA ALA A 15 -18.36 7.06 -3.86
C ALA A 15 -18.06 8.51 -4.27
N ALA A 16 -18.32 9.46 -3.36
CA ALA A 16 -18.18 10.88 -3.68
C ALA A 16 -16.71 11.28 -3.88
N HIS A 17 -15.77 10.47 -3.37
CA HIS A 17 -14.33 10.70 -3.49
C HIS A 17 -13.62 9.35 -3.58
N ALA A 18 -13.20 8.96 -4.79
CA ALA A 18 -12.36 7.78 -4.98
C ALA A 18 -10.90 8.21 -4.86
N PHE A 19 -10.11 7.52 -4.03
CA PHE A 19 -8.66 7.68 -4.02
C PHE A 19 -8.09 7.09 -5.31
N ASP A 20 -7.21 7.81 -5.97
CA ASP A 20 -6.51 7.29 -7.13
C ASP A 20 -5.22 6.60 -6.69
N ALA A 21 -5.16 5.27 -6.90
CA ALA A 21 -3.98 4.49 -6.58
C ALA A 21 -2.76 4.84 -7.45
N ALA A 22 -2.95 5.55 -8.58
CA ALA A 22 -1.86 6.07 -9.40
C ALA A 22 -1.14 7.28 -8.79
N LEU A 23 -1.68 7.84 -7.69
CA LEU A 23 -1.13 9.01 -7.02
C LEU A 23 -0.94 10.15 -8.03
N ASP A 24 0.29 10.65 -8.19
CA ASP A 24 0.63 11.72 -9.13
C ASP A 24 1.23 11.21 -10.46
N ASP A 25 1.27 9.90 -10.69
CA ASP A 25 1.82 9.33 -11.92
C ASP A 25 0.85 9.52 -13.10
N ALA A 26 0.96 10.67 -13.76
CA ALA A 26 0.11 11.04 -14.89
C ALA A 26 0.25 10.07 -16.09
N GLU A 27 1.44 9.49 -16.30
CA GLU A 27 1.65 8.51 -17.38
C GLU A 27 0.91 7.20 -17.10
N LEU A 28 0.90 6.78 -15.83
CA LEU A 28 0.13 5.63 -15.36
C LEU A 28 -1.38 5.88 -15.51
N VAL A 29 -1.87 7.06 -15.13
CA VAL A 29 -3.28 7.45 -15.34
C VAL A 29 -3.67 7.37 -16.82
N ALA A 30 -2.85 7.93 -17.72
CA ALA A 30 -3.10 7.91 -19.15
C ALA A 30 -3.05 6.48 -19.75
N SER A 31 -2.09 5.67 -19.31
CA SER A 31 -1.93 4.28 -19.75
C SER A 31 -3.09 3.40 -19.27
N ARG A 32 -3.56 3.62 -18.04
CA ARG A 32 -4.74 2.95 -17.47
C ARG A 32 -6.00 3.27 -18.28
N ALA A 33 -6.20 4.55 -18.66
CA ALA A 33 -7.30 4.94 -19.55
C ALA A 33 -7.20 4.32 -20.94
N SER A 34 -5.98 4.05 -21.44
CA SER A 34 -5.78 3.32 -22.69
C SER A 34 -6.09 1.83 -22.55
N LEU A 35 -5.69 1.22 -21.43
CA LEU A 35 -5.94 -0.19 -21.12
C LEU A 35 -7.44 -0.50 -21.05
N THR A 36 -8.25 0.38 -20.44
CA THR A 36 -9.71 0.18 -20.37
C THR A 36 -10.38 0.17 -21.76
N GLN A 37 -9.72 0.72 -22.77
CA GLN A 37 -10.15 0.72 -24.17
C GLN A 37 -9.53 -0.42 -24.99
N GLY A 38 -8.85 -1.38 -24.35
CA GLY A 38 -8.18 -2.50 -25.02
C GLY A 38 -6.88 -2.14 -25.73
N ARG A 39 -6.33 -0.95 -25.47
CA ARG A 39 -5.06 -0.50 -26.08
C ARG A 39 -3.92 -0.76 -25.10
N TRP A 40 -3.21 -1.89 -25.27
CA TRP A 40 -2.07 -2.23 -24.42
C TRP A 40 -0.73 -1.63 -24.88
N ALA A 41 -0.64 -1.04 -26.08
CA ALA A 41 0.62 -0.43 -26.55
C ALA A 41 1.16 0.70 -25.63
N PRO A 42 0.33 1.62 -25.09
CA PRO A 42 0.79 2.59 -24.09
C PRO A 42 1.26 1.94 -22.79
N VAL A 43 0.55 0.91 -22.32
CA VAL A 43 0.95 0.13 -21.12
C VAL A 43 2.30 -0.55 -21.34
N ARG A 44 2.52 -1.14 -22.51
CA ARG A 44 3.79 -1.74 -22.89
C ARG A 44 4.93 -0.73 -22.85
N ALA A 45 4.73 0.46 -23.43
CA ALA A 45 5.73 1.53 -23.40
C ALA A 45 6.02 2.00 -21.96
N LEU A 46 4.97 2.20 -21.16
CA LEU A 46 5.07 2.60 -19.76
C LEU A 46 5.90 1.61 -18.92
N LEU A 47 5.64 0.31 -19.06
CA LEU A 47 6.32 -0.74 -18.30
C LEU A 47 7.73 -1.03 -18.84
N ALA A 48 7.99 -0.81 -20.12
CA ALA A 48 9.34 -0.91 -20.68
C ALA A 48 10.25 0.23 -20.21
N ALA A 49 9.69 1.39 -19.87
CA ALA A 49 10.44 2.56 -19.40
C ALA A 49 10.90 2.45 -17.93
N THR A 50 10.41 1.50 -17.14
CA THR A 50 10.78 1.30 -15.74
C THR A 50 12.04 0.42 -15.57
N ARG A 51 12.96 0.42 -16.54
CA ARG A 51 14.12 -0.49 -16.50
C ARG A 51 14.97 -0.14 -15.27
N ASP A 52 15.19 -1.14 -14.42
CA ASP A 52 15.93 -1.09 -13.14
C ASP A 52 15.29 -0.23 -12.02
N ASP A 53 14.13 0.41 -12.26
CA ASP A 53 13.30 1.03 -11.21
C ASP A 53 12.18 0.07 -10.78
N TRP A 54 12.55 -0.88 -9.91
CA TRP A 54 11.68 -1.96 -9.49
C TRP A 54 10.48 -1.49 -8.66
N ASP A 55 10.64 -0.45 -7.83
CA ASP A 55 9.52 0.11 -7.08
C ASP A 55 8.50 0.77 -8.02
N ARG A 56 8.95 1.49 -9.05
CA ARG A 56 8.03 2.09 -10.03
C ARG A 56 7.36 1.04 -10.90
N ARG A 57 8.10 0.02 -11.31
CA ARG A 57 7.54 -1.13 -12.03
C ARG A 57 6.47 -1.82 -11.21
N GLY A 58 6.77 -2.19 -9.97
CA GLY A 58 5.85 -2.84 -9.06
C GLY A 58 4.61 -1.98 -8.77
N HIS A 59 4.78 -0.68 -8.54
CA HIS A 59 3.68 0.26 -8.36
C HIS A 59 2.77 0.32 -9.60
N ARG A 60 3.33 0.60 -10.79
CA ARG A 60 2.57 0.72 -12.04
C ARG A 60 1.80 -0.57 -12.36
N VAL A 61 2.45 -1.74 -12.25
CA VAL A 61 1.79 -3.03 -12.49
C VAL A 61 0.66 -3.26 -11.50
N THR A 62 0.90 -3.07 -10.20
CA THR A 62 -0.14 -3.32 -9.17
C THR A 62 -1.32 -2.38 -9.27
N VAL A 63 -1.12 -1.12 -9.69
CA VAL A 63 -2.22 -0.19 -9.96
C VAL A 63 -2.99 -0.59 -11.21
N LEU A 64 -2.32 -0.89 -12.33
CA LEU A 64 -2.98 -1.35 -13.55
C LEU A 64 -3.79 -2.63 -13.30
N ALA A 65 -3.24 -3.57 -12.52
CA ALA A 65 -3.85 -4.85 -12.23
C ALA A 65 -5.17 -4.78 -11.42
N GLN A 66 -5.44 -3.65 -10.76
CA GLN A 66 -6.70 -3.42 -10.05
C GLN A 66 -7.87 -3.15 -10.99
N GLU A 67 -7.59 -2.72 -12.23
CA GLU A 67 -8.63 -2.41 -13.21
C GLU A 67 -9.41 -3.65 -13.62
N SER A 68 -10.73 -3.51 -13.71
CA SER A 68 -11.60 -4.63 -14.10
C SER A 68 -11.28 -5.16 -15.51
N ALA A 69 -10.75 -4.30 -16.38
CA ALA A 69 -10.34 -4.61 -17.74
C ALA A 69 -8.91 -5.20 -17.85
N ALA A 70 -8.11 -5.18 -16.77
CA ALA A 70 -6.70 -5.58 -16.84
C ALA A 70 -6.52 -7.04 -17.22
N LEU A 71 -7.22 -7.95 -16.54
CA LEU A 71 -7.10 -9.40 -16.78
C LEU A 71 -7.45 -9.81 -18.23
N PRO A 72 -8.62 -9.43 -18.81
CA PRO A 72 -8.94 -9.84 -20.17
C PRO A 72 -7.96 -9.27 -21.20
N TRP A 73 -7.58 -7.98 -21.09
CA TRP A 73 -6.65 -7.39 -22.06
C TRP A 73 -5.21 -7.87 -21.89
N ALA A 74 -4.75 -8.13 -20.67
CA ALA A 74 -3.44 -8.75 -20.44
C ALA A 74 -3.39 -10.18 -20.99
N ARG A 75 -4.51 -10.92 -20.95
CA ARG A 75 -4.60 -12.25 -21.56
C ARG A 75 -4.50 -12.17 -23.09
N GLU A 76 -5.20 -11.24 -23.72
CA GLU A 76 -5.09 -11.03 -25.17
C GLU A 76 -3.69 -10.58 -25.59
N TRP A 77 -3.08 -9.67 -24.83
CA TRP A 77 -1.71 -9.26 -25.05
C TRP A 77 -0.74 -10.45 -24.93
N GLN A 78 -0.86 -11.27 -23.89
CA GLN A 78 -0.03 -12.47 -23.71
C GLN A 78 -0.21 -13.49 -24.86
N LEU A 79 -1.40 -13.61 -25.43
CA LEU A 79 -1.64 -14.46 -26.59
C LEU A 79 -0.98 -13.91 -27.86
N ALA A 80 -1.02 -12.58 -28.04
CA ALA A 80 -0.37 -11.92 -29.17
C ALA A 80 1.16 -11.89 -29.05
N GLU A 81 1.69 -11.81 -27.84
CA GLU A 81 3.12 -11.73 -27.52
C GLU A 81 3.50 -12.72 -26.38
N PRO A 82 3.60 -14.04 -26.65
CA PRO A 82 3.82 -15.05 -25.61
C PRO A 82 5.11 -14.90 -24.80
N GLU A 83 6.14 -14.33 -25.41
CA GLU A 83 7.44 -14.13 -24.76
C GLU A 83 7.55 -12.76 -24.07
N SER A 84 6.47 -11.97 -24.00
CA SER A 84 6.49 -10.63 -23.41
C SER A 84 6.44 -10.69 -21.89
N PRO A 85 7.51 -10.30 -21.17
CA PRO A 85 7.48 -10.33 -19.71
C PRO A 85 6.50 -9.32 -19.14
N CYS A 86 6.31 -8.16 -19.80
CA CYS A 86 5.36 -7.14 -19.33
C CYS A 86 3.91 -7.64 -19.41
N ALA A 87 3.55 -8.40 -20.45
CA ALA A 87 2.23 -9.00 -20.56
C ALA A 87 2.02 -10.05 -19.46
N ALA A 88 3.01 -10.92 -19.25
CA ALA A 88 2.94 -12.01 -18.28
C ALA A 88 2.81 -11.48 -16.84
N VAL A 89 3.62 -10.48 -16.48
CA VAL A 89 3.56 -9.84 -15.15
C VAL A 89 2.22 -9.15 -14.92
N LEU A 90 1.70 -8.39 -15.88
CA LEU A 90 0.39 -7.73 -15.74
C LEU A 90 -0.74 -8.76 -15.61
N LEU A 91 -0.71 -9.83 -16.42
CA LEU A 91 -1.68 -10.91 -16.34
C LEU A 91 -1.64 -11.60 -14.96
N ALA A 92 -0.45 -11.89 -14.44
CA ALA A 92 -0.25 -12.51 -13.14
C ALA A 92 -0.81 -11.65 -12.00
N CYS A 93 -0.41 -10.37 -11.94
CA CYS A 93 -0.91 -9.45 -10.92
C CYS A 93 -2.42 -9.19 -11.04
N ALA A 94 -2.96 -9.09 -12.26
CA ALA A 94 -4.41 -8.97 -12.44
C ALA A 94 -5.14 -10.22 -11.94
N THR A 95 -4.57 -11.41 -12.15
CA THR A 95 -5.12 -12.67 -11.62
C THR A 95 -5.06 -12.71 -10.10
N VAL A 96 -3.99 -12.21 -9.47
CA VAL A 96 -3.90 -12.02 -8.00
C VAL A 96 -5.03 -11.13 -7.49
N HIS A 97 -5.22 -9.95 -8.06
CA HIS A 97 -6.29 -9.04 -7.64
C HIS A 97 -7.69 -9.63 -7.84
N ARG A 98 -7.89 -10.43 -8.90
CA ARG A 98 -9.15 -11.15 -9.11
C ARG A 98 -9.35 -12.26 -8.09
N ALA A 99 -8.30 -12.99 -7.71
CA ALA A 99 -8.36 -14.03 -6.67
C ALA A 99 -8.68 -13.44 -5.29
N LEU A 100 -8.03 -12.34 -4.90
CA LEU A 100 -8.32 -11.63 -3.65
C LEU A 100 -9.76 -11.10 -3.58
N ASN A 101 -10.37 -10.80 -4.73
CA ASN A 101 -11.77 -10.40 -4.83
C ASN A 101 -12.74 -11.60 -4.94
N GLY A 102 -12.27 -12.84 -4.81
CA GLY A 102 -13.08 -14.05 -4.93
C GLY A 102 -13.59 -14.34 -6.35
N LYS A 103 -12.98 -13.74 -7.37
CA LYS A 103 -13.39 -13.85 -8.78
C LYS A 103 -12.45 -14.70 -9.64
N GLU A 104 -11.38 -15.22 -9.05
CA GLU A 104 -10.47 -16.20 -9.62
C GLU A 104 -9.98 -17.17 -8.55
N ARG A 105 -9.42 -18.32 -8.95
CA ARG A 105 -8.82 -19.28 -8.01
C ARG A 105 -7.42 -18.80 -7.58
N PRO A 106 -7.08 -18.79 -6.28
CA PRO A 106 -5.73 -18.43 -5.82
C PRO A 106 -4.62 -19.26 -6.49
N GLN A 107 -4.88 -20.54 -6.74
CA GLN A 107 -3.93 -21.42 -7.43
C GLN A 107 -3.57 -20.93 -8.85
N THR A 108 -4.55 -20.41 -9.60
CA THR A 108 -4.31 -19.86 -10.94
C THR A 108 -3.47 -18.58 -10.88
N ALA A 109 -3.65 -17.75 -9.83
CA ALA A 109 -2.79 -16.60 -9.60
C ALA A 109 -1.34 -17.02 -9.27
N ARG A 110 -1.16 -18.05 -8.44
CA ARG A 110 0.17 -18.59 -8.11
C ARG A 110 0.91 -19.08 -9.36
N GLU A 111 0.25 -19.90 -10.16
CA GLU A 111 0.80 -20.43 -11.41
C GLU A 111 1.19 -19.31 -12.38
N ALA A 112 0.33 -18.30 -12.55
CA ALA A 112 0.61 -17.15 -13.40
C ALA A 112 1.81 -16.34 -12.91
N CYS A 113 1.93 -16.09 -11.60
CA CYS A 113 3.10 -15.40 -11.04
C CYS A 113 4.39 -16.20 -11.22
N HIS A 114 4.38 -17.52 -10.98
CA HIS A 114 5.57 -18.34 -11.22
C HIS A 114 5.97 -18.40 -12.69
N ALA A 115 5.00 -18.46 -13.61
CA ALA A 115 5.28 -18.38 -15.05
C ALA A 115 5.88 -17.02 -15.44
N ALA A 116 5.35 -15.92 -14.89
CA ALA A 116 5.90 -14.59 -15.12
C ALA A 116 7.32 -14.42 -14.53
N ALA A 117 7.58 -14.98 -13.35
CA ALA A 117 8.91 -15.01 -12.74
C ALA A 117 9.93 -15.80 -13.57
N ALA A 118 9.49 -16.88 -14.24
CA ALA A 118 10.36 -17.64 -15.13
C ALA A 118 10.75 -16.87 -16.40
N LEU A 119 9.86 -16.00 -16.92
CA LEU A 119 10.12 -15.15 -18.10
C LEU A 119 11.01 -13.94 -17.79
N ALA A 120 10.96 -13.41 -16.56
CA ALA A 120 11.84 -12.34 -16.11
C ALA A 120 12.41 -12.65 -14.72
N PRO A 121 13.48 -13.47 -14.64
CA PRO A 121 14.05 -13.95 -13.38
C PRO A 121 14.54 -12.84 -12.45
N ASP A 122 14.93 -11.68 -12.97
CA ASP A 122 15.45 -10.55 -12.18
C ASP A 122 14.34 -9.60 -11.70
N ASP A 123 13.12 -9.72 -12.25
CA ASP A 123 11.99 -8.85 -11.91
C ASP A 123 11.36 -9.29 -10.57
N PRO A 124 11.33 -8.42 -9.52
CA PRO A 124 10.68 -8.76 -8.26
C PRO A 124 9.15 -8.71 -8.34
N THR A 125 8.56 -8.13 -9.39
CA THR A 125 7.12 -7.84 -9.46
C THR A 125 6.23 -9.08 -9.38
N PRO A 126 6.54 -10.23 -10.02
CA PRO A 126 5.77 -11.46 -9.84
C PRO A 126 5.76 -11.95 -8.40
N TRP A 127 6.91 -11.84 -7.72
CA TRP A 127 7.06 -12.22 -6.31
C TRP A 127 6.32 -11.24 -5.39
N LEU A 128 6.31 -9.94 -5.70
CA LEU A 128 5.45 -8.96 -5.04
C LEU A 128 3.97 -9.32 -5.20
N GLY A 129 3.55 -9.75 -6.40
CA GLY A 129 2.19 -10.24 -6.65
C GLY A 129 1.82 -11.44 -5.78
N LEU A 130 2.72 -12.44 -5.67
CA LEU A 130 2.54 -13.57 -4.74
C LEU A 130 2.49 -13.10 -3.29
N LEU A 131 3.36 -12.18 -2.87
CA LEU A 131 3.39 -11.66 -1.50
C LEU A 131 2.08 -10.94 -1.15
N ILE A 132 1.51 -10.17 -2.09
CA ILE A 132 0.19 -9.54 -1.94
C ILE A 132 -0.91 -10.60 -1.74
N LEU A 133 -0.87 -11.70 -2.49
CA LEU A 133 -1.81 -12.81 -2.36
C LEU A 133 -1.69 -13.51 -1.01
N GLU A 134 -0.48 -13.96 -0.66
CA GLU A 134 -0.23 -14.79 0.52
C GLU A 134 -0.26 -14.00 1.83
N ARG A 135 -0.04 -12.68 1.82
CA ARG A 135 -0.29 -11.86 3.02
C ARG A 135 -1.72 -12.05 3.55
N SER A 136 -2.69 -12.28 2.64
CA SER A 136 -4.09 -12.50 2.99
C SER A 136 -4.47 -13.98 3.13
N LEU A 137 -3.86 -14.87 2.35
CA LEU A 137 -4.31 -16.27 2.22
C LEU A 137 -3.31 -17.33 2.71
N GLY A 138 -2.05 -16.95 2.86
CA GLY A 138 -0.93 -17.86 3.09
C GLY A 138 -0.56 -17.99 4.56
N THR A 139 0.38 -18.91 4.81
CA THR A 139 1.01 -19.03 6.12
C THR A 139 2.10 -17.98 6.30
N ASP A 140 2.60 -17.88 7.53
CA ASP A 140 3.70 -17.00 7.83
C ASP A 140 5.00 -17.40 7.12
N GLU A 141 5.24 -18.71 6.96
CA GLU A 141 6.39 -19.22 6.22
C GLU A 141 6.32 -18.84 4.73
N ASP A 142 5.13 -18.94 4.12
CA ASP A 142 4.93 -18.52 2.73
C ASP A 142 5.23 -17.03 2.53
N VAL A 143 4.72 -16.20 3.43
CA VAL A 143 4.93 -14.75 3.38
C VAL A 143 6.42 -14.38 3.52
N VAL A 144 7.13 -14.99 4.47
CA VAL A 144 8.58 -14.75 4.65
C VAL A 144 9.36 -15.20 3.42
N ARG A 145 9.11 -16.41 2.91
CA ARG A 145 9.79 -16.94 1.72
C ARG A 145 9.59 -16.04 0.50
N LEU A 146 8.38 -15.55 0.27
CA LEU A 146 8.07 -14.67 -0.87
C LEU A 146 8.68 -13.29 -0.71
N PHE A 147 8.78 -12.78 0.51
CA PHE A 147 9.49 -11.54 0.78
C PHE A 147 11.00 -11.67 0.53
N ASP A 148 11.60 -12.80 0.89
CA ASP A 148 13.00 -13.07 0.61
C ASP A 148 13.27 -13.10 -0.91
N GLU A 149 12.36 -13.66 -1.71
CA GLU A 149 12.45 -13.63 -3.18
C GLU A 149 12.41 -12.20 -3.75
N VAL A 150 11.59 -11.31 -3.16
CA VAL A 150 11.57 -9.89 -3.54
C VAL A 150 12.89 -9.22 -3.12
N ARG A 151 13.32 -9.41 -1.88
CA ARG A 151 14.56 -8.81 -1.34
C ARG A 151 15.81 -9.28 -2.04
N HIS A 152 15.83 -10.51 -2.53
CA HIS A 152 16.95 -11.03 -3.31
C HIS A 152 17.19 -10.21 -4.59
N ARG A 153 16.12 -9.65 -5.18
CA ARG A 153 16.15 -8.87 -6.43
C ARG A 153 16.19 -7.36 -6.19
N CYS A 154 15.47 -6.90 -5.17
CA CYS A 154 15.40 -5.50 -4.77
C CYS A 154 15.39 -5.43 -3.23
N PRO A 155 16.57 -5.35 -2.59
CA PRO A 155 16.73 -5.44 -1.14
C PRO A 155 15.92 -4.44 -0.33
N ASP A 156 15.63 -3.26 -0.90
CA ASP A 156 14.93 -2.16 -0.27
C ASP A 156 13.53 -1.90 -0.87
N HIS A 157 12.96 -2.87 -1.62
CA HIS A 157 11.67 -2.71 -2.29
C HIS A 157 10.57 -2.24 -1.32
N HIS A 158 10.12 -1.00 -1.51
CA HIS A 158 9.26 -0.28 -0.57
C HIS A 158 7.95 -1.00 -0.27
N HIS A 159 7.22 -1.38 -1.31
CA HIS A 159 5.90 -2.00 -1.16
C HIS A 159 5.97 -3.34 -0.41
N ALA A 160 7.01 -4.15 -0.69
CA ALA A 160 7.19 -5.44 -0.04
C ALA A 160 7.46 -5.31 1.46
N HIS A 161 8.28 -4.33 1.86
CA HIS A 161 8.54 -4.05 3.28
C HIS A 161 7.27 -3.60 4.01
N GLN A 162 6.45 -2.74 3.40
CA GLN A 162 5.17 -2.34 3.98
C GLN A 162 4.22 -3.53 4.19
N LEU A 163 4.18 -4.48 3.23
CA LEU A 163 3.35 -5.69 3.36
C LEU A 163 3.80 -6.58 4.52
N ILE A 164 5.12 -6.75 4.71
CA ILE A 164 5.66 -7.52 5.84
C ILE A 164 5.42 -6.81 7.17
N VAL A 165 5.60 -5.49 7.25
CA VAL A 165 5.26 -4.73 8.46
C VAL A 165 3.79 -4.95 8.83
N ALA A 166 2.88 -4.86 7.88
CA ALA A 166 1.45 -5.11 8.12
C ALA A 166 1.18 -6.55 8.61
N ARG A 167 1.79 -7.56 7.99
CA ARG A 167 1.63 -8.97 8.42
C ARG A 167 2.20 -9.22 9.81
N LEU A 168 3.41 -8.74 10.09
CA LEU A 168 4.03 -8.86 11.41
C LEU A 168 3.24 -8.10 12.48
N ALA A 169 2.56 -7.01 12.11
CA ALA A 169 1.68 -6.27 13.01
C ALA A 169 0.39 -7.03 13.40
N GLU A 170 -0.01 -8.04 12.63
CA GLU A 170 -1.21 -8.85 12.91
C GLU A 170 -0.94 -10.00 13.89
N ARG A 171 0.33 -10.38 14.06
CA ARG A 171 0.73 -11.42 15.02
C ARG A 171 0.41 -11.01 16.45
N ARG A 172 0.04 -11.99 17.30
CA ARG A 172 -0.16 -11.80 18.74
C ARG A 172 -1.10 -10.63 19.07
N ALA A 173 -2.11 -10.39 18.25
CA ALA A 173 -3.07 -9.29 18.46
C ALA A 173 -3.83 -9.41 19.79
N ASP A 174 -4.08 -10.64 20.22
CA ASP A 174 -4.74 -11.03 21.47
C ASP A 174 -3.88 -10.79 22.72
N ALA A 175 -2.55 -10.70 22.58
CA ALA A 175 -1.64 -10.41 23.68
C ALA A 175 -1.67 -8.93 24.12
N GLY A 176 -2.37 -8.06 23.37
CA GLY A 176 -2.51 -6.64 23.70
C GLY A 176 -1.24 -5.81 23.41
N ARG A 177 -1.09 -4.69 24.13
CA ARG A 177 0.08 -3.80 23.94
C ARG A 177 1.37 -4.51 24.35
N ASP A 178 2.25 -4.74 23.38
CA ASP A 178 3.62 -5.22 23.59
C ASP A 178 4.65 -4.19 23.08
N PRO A 179 5.37 -3.48 23.97
CA PRO A 179 6.43 -2.53 23.58
C PRO A 179 7.62 -3.17 22.86
N LEU A 180 7.80 -4.49 22.98
CA LEU A 180 8.85 -5.29 22.38
C LEU A 180 8.33 -6.15 21.21
N HIS A 181 7.18 -5.77 20.65
CA HIS A 181 6.63 -6.51 19.52
C HIS A 181 7.63 -6.57 18.35
N GLU A 182 7.81 -7.75 17.76
CA GLU A 182 8.81 -8.04 16.72
C GLU A 182 8.74 -7.12 15.49
N VAL A 183 7.58 -6.51 15.24
CA VAL A 183 7.35 -5.62 14.09
C VAL A 183 8.16 -4.33 14.24
N TYR A 184 8.35 -3.85 15.47
CA TYR A 184 9.16 -2.67 15.70
C TYR A 184 10.63 -2.97 15.44
N ASP A 185 11.11 -4.14 15.85
CA ASP A 185 12.51 -4.53 15.66
C ASP A 185 12.81 -4.79 14.18
N PHE A 186 11.91 -5.47 13.46
CA PHE A 186 11.98 -5.60 12.01
C PHE A 186 12.02 -4.24 11.30
N ALA A 187 11.13 -3.31 11.68
CA ALA A 187 11.06 -2.00 11.04
C ALA A 187 12.31 -1.14 11.28
N ASN A 188 12.87 -1.15 12.50
CA ASN A 188 14.12 -0.44 12.77
C ASN A 188 15.28 -1.09 12.03
N TRP A 189 15.39 -2.41 12.07
CA TRP A 189 16.43 -3.14 11.35
C TRP A 189 16.37 -2.85 9.84
N ALA A 190 15.19 -2.90 9.23
CA ALA A 190 15.04 -2.61 7.80
C ALA A 190 15.43 -1.17 7.45
N ALA A 191 15.06 -0.19 8.28
CA ALA A 191 15.46 1.20 8.11
C ALA A 191 16.97 1.40 8.30
N GLU A 192 17.60 0.72 9.26
CA GLU A 192 19.04 0.81 9.54
C GLU A 192 19.91 0.15 8.46
N GLN A 193 19.43 -0.91 7.82
CA GLN A 193 20.15 -1.60 6.75
C GLN A 193 20.01 -0.91 5.39
N ALA A 194 19.00 -0.06 5.21
CA ALA A 194 18.74 0.60 3.94
C ALA A 194 19.75 1.74 3.68
N PRO A 195 20.01 2.08 2.40
CA PRO A 195 20.73 3.31 2.05
C PRO A 195 20.09 4.55 2.70
N ALA A 196 20.90 5.58 2.98
CA ALA A 196 20.44 6.78 3.68
C ALA A 196 19.30 7.53 2.95
N ASP A 197 19.24 7.44 1.62
CA ASP A 197 18.21 8.05 0.77
C ASP A 197 16.99 7.14 0.52
N SER A 198 16.98 5.93 1.09
CA SER A 198 15.92 4.94 0.90
C SER A 198 14.64 5.33 1.65
N PRO A 199 13.46 5.20 1.03
CA PRO A 199 12.19 5.48 1.68
C PRO A 199 11.88 4.52 2.84
N LEU A 200 12.66 3.45 3.04
CA LEU A 200 12.47 2.51 4.16
C LEU A 200 12.71 3.16 5.54
N ALA A 201 13.31 4.34 5.61
CA ALA A 201 13.40 5.13 6.84
C ALA A 201 12.02 5.39 7.49
N ILE A 202 10.92 5.33 6.71
CA ILE A 202 9.56 5.49 7.22
C ILE A 202 9.00 4.25 7.94
N LEU A 203 9.58 3.05 7.74
CA LEU A 203 8.99 1.80 8.22
C LEU A 203 8.68 1.79 9.73
N PRO A 204 9.51 2.37 10.62
CA PRO A 204 9.17 2.47 12.03
C PRO A 204 7.85 3.23 12.29
N VAL A 205 7.54 4.25 11.49
CA VAL A 205 6.26 4.97 11.57
C VAL A 205 5.11 4.10 11.12
N VAL A 206 5.29 3.40 10.00
CA VAL A 206 4.30 2.43 9.48
C VAL A 206 4.03 1.34 10.51
N ALA A 207 5.05 0.78 11.16
CA ALA A 207 4.93 -0.25 12.17
C ALA A 207 4.08 0.18 13.38
N HIS A 208 4.27 1.42 13.84
CA HIS A 208 3.44 2.00 14.90
C HIS A 208 1.98 2.16 14.47
N ALA A 209 1.73 2.63 13.25
CA ALA A 209 0.37 2.79 12.73
C ALA A 209 -0.34 1.44 12.50
N GLU A 210 0.36 0.45 11.95
CA GLU A 210 -0.14 -0.92 11.78
C GLU A 210 -0.43 -1.60 13.11
N ARG A 211 0.45 -1.44 14.11
CA ARG A 211 0.21 -1.97 15.45
C ARG A 211 -1.00 -1.34 16.11
N TYR A 212 -1.14 -0.02 15.99
CA TYR A 212 -2.34 0.66 16.43
C TYR A 212 -3.59 0.10 15.75
N ARG A 213 -3.59 -0.05 14.40
CA ARG A 213 -4.71 -0.60 13.63
C ARG A 213 -5.16 -1.95 14.20
N VAL A 214 -4.22 -2.86 14.40
CA VAL A 214 -4.50 -4.23 14.87
C VAL A 214 -5.04 -4.23 16.30
N LEU A 215 -4.40 -3.49 17.21
CA LEU A 215 -4.83 -3.44 18.61
C LEU A 215 -6.18 -2.75 18.79
N ALA A 216 -6.45 -1.69 18.02
CA ALA A 216 -7.73 -0.98 18.04
C ALA A 216 -8.86 -1.84 17.43
N ALA A 217 -8.58 -2.58 16.35
CA ALA A 217 -9.54 -3.52 15.77
C ALA A 217 -9.87 -4.68 16.74
N ALA A 218 -8.90 -5.10 17.55
CA ALA A 218 -9.09 -6.11 18.61
C ALA A 218 -9.74 -5.56 19.89
N GLY A 219 -10.01 -4.25 19.97
CA GLY A 219 -10.57 -3.60 21.16
C GLY A 219 -9.58 -3.44 22.33
N ALA A 220 -8.29 -3.71 22.11
CA ALA A 220 -7.23 -3.48 23.10
C ALA A 220 -6.79 -2.01 23.16
N GLU A 221 -7.22 -1.19 22.21
CA GLU A 221 -6.96 0.25 22.11
C GLU A 221 -8.24 1.02 21.79
N PRO A 222 -8.32 2.32 22.17
CA PRO A 222 -9.35 3.21 21.66
C PRO A 222 -9.37 3.24 20.13
N ALA A 223 -10.57 3.20 19.54
CA ALA A 223 -10.75 3.27 18.08
C ALA A 223 -10.44 4.65 17.48
N ASP A 224 -10.39 5.70 18.29
CA ASP A 224 -9.89 7.01 17.86
C ASP A 224 -8.36 7.07 18.03
N PRO A 225 -7.59 7.30 16.95
CA PRO A 225 -6.14 7.26 16.99
C PRO A 225 -5.51 8.37 17.85
N VAL A 226 -6.20 9.50 18.01
CA VAL A 226 -5.75 10.57 18.92
C VAL A 226 -5.94 10.11 20.38
N ALA A 227 -7.14 9.63 20.72
CA ALA A 227 -7.45 9.14 22.06
C ALA A 227 -6.60 7.93 22.50
N SER A 228 -6.11 7.09 21.58
CA SER A 228 -5.28 5.92 21.93
C SER A 228 -3.90 6.29 22.47
N GLY A 229 -3.41 7.51 22.19
CA GLY A 229 -2.14 8.00 22.70
C GLY A 229 -0.93 7.17 22.26
N HIS A 230 -1.05 6.39 21.19
CA HIS A 230 0.00 5.48 20.69
C HIS A 230 1.29 6.21 20.27
N TRP A 231 1.23 7.53 20.06
CA TRP A 231 2.37 8.40 19.73
C TRP A 231 3.02 9.12 20.93
N VAL A 232 2.52 8.97 22.16
CA VAL A 232 3.00 9.74 23.34
C VAL A 232 4.27 9.14 23.98
N GLY A 233 4.47 7.83 23.84
CA GLY A 233 5.56 7.09 24.48
C GLY A 233 6.97 7.52 24.05
N ARG A 234 7.98 7.24 24.89
CA ARG A 234 9.39 7.58 24.57
C ARG A 234 9.86 7.00 23.23
N ARG A 235 9.57 5.72 22.96
CA ARG A 235 9.92 5.05 21.69
C ARG A 235 9.26 5.73 20.50
N ALA A 236 7.95 6.00 20.59
CA ALA A 236 7.19 6.64 19.53
C ALA A 236 7.73 8.05 19.21
N ARG A 237 8.10 8.84 20.22
CA ARG A 237 8.75 10.14 20.03
C ARG A 237 10.12 10.05 19.36
N GLN A 238 10.94 9.05 19.71
CA GLN A 238 12.23 8.84 19.08
C GLN A 238 12.09 8.43 17.60
N VAL A 239 11.18 7.49 17.33
CA VAL A 239 10.81 7.07 15.97
C VAL A 239 10.33 8.26 15.15
N MET A 240 9.41 9.05 15.72
CA MET A 240 8.83 10.20 15.04
C MET A 240 9.85 11.28 14.74
N LYS A 241 10.78 11.55 15.68
CA LYS A 241 11.89 12.47 15.45
C LYS A 241 12.77 12.00 14.30
N ALA A 242 13.24 10.74 14.34
CA ALA A 242 14.13 10.20 13.32
C ALA A 242 13.50 10.21 11.91
N ALA A 243 12.24 9.76 11.80
CA ALA A 243 11.54 9.74 10.51
C ALA A 243 11.24 11.15 9.97
N PHE A 244 10.92 12.11 10.85
CA PHE A 244 10.66 13.48 10.42
C PHE A 244 11.94 14.24 10.04
N ASP A 245 13.04 14.04 10.77
CA ASP A 245 14.35 14.60 10.41
C ASP A 245 14.79 14.04 9.04
N TRP A 246 14.66 12.72 8.84
CA TRP A 246 14.92 12.11 7.53
C TRP A 246 14.04 12.71 6.43
N TRP A 247 12.74 12.89 6.67
CA TRP A 247 11.84 13.51 5.69
C TRP A 247 12.20 14.97 5.35
N LEU A 248 12.73 15.73 6.31
CA LEU A 248 13.20 17.09 6.07
C LEU A 248 14.43 17.12 5.17
N GLU A 249 15.32 16.14 5.31
CA GLU A 249 16.54 15.99 4.51
C GLU A 249 16.29 15.27 3.17
N TRP A 250 15.16 14.57 3.04
CA TRP A 250 14.83 13.80 1.85
C TRP A 250 14.40 14.70 0.69
N GLU A 251 15.32 14.91 -0.25
CA GLU A 251 15.11 15.71 -1.47
C GLU A 251 14.48 14.90 -2.63
N ARG A 252 14.32 13.58 -2.49
CA ARG A 252 13.81 12.70 -3.56
C ARG A 252 12.29 12.70 -3.64
N ASP A 253 11.74 13.68 -4.34
CA ASP A 253 10.31 13.75 -4.66
C ASP A 253 9.91 12.83 -5.84
N ASP A 254 10.77 11.89 -6.26
CA ASP A 254 10.56 11.05 -7.43
C ASP A 254 10.07 9.63 -7.12
N HIS A 255 10.11 9.18 -5.86
CA HIS A 255 9.71 7.83 -5.50
C HIS A 255 8.21 7.59 -5.79
N PRO A 256 7.83 6.51 -6.50
CA PRO A 256 6.47 6.28 -7.00
C PRO A 256 5.41 6.13 -5.90
N ARG A 257 5.82 5.82 -4.66
CA ARG A 257 4.91 5.62 -3.52
C ARG A 257 5.04 6.68 -2.43
N ARG A 258 5.74 7.80 -2.69
CA ARG A 258 6.00 8.84 -1.67
C ARG A 258 4.75 9.39 -0.98
N PHE A 259 3.63 9.49 -1.69
CA PHE A 259 2.37 9.93 -1.08
C PHE A 259 1.82 8.95 -0.05
N VAL A 260 2.10 7.66 -0.17
CA VAL A 260 1.77 6.69 0.90
C VAL A 260 2.51 7.09 2.18
N ASP A 261 3.80 7.35 2.08
CA ASP A 261 4.65 7.71 3.24
C ASP A 261 4.27 9.06 3.83
N LEU A 262 3.97 10.05 2.99
CA LEU A 262 3.48 11.36 3.42
C LEU A 262 2.16 11.22 4.20
N ASN A 263 1.23 10.37 3.76
CA ASN A 263 -0.02 10.13 4.47
C ASN A 263 0.21 9.44 5.83
N PHE A 264 1.17 8.50 5.93
CA PHE A 264 1.57 7.91 7.22
C PHE A 264 2.20 8.94 8.16
N LEU A 265 3.13 9.78 7.67
CA LEU A 265 3.74 10.86 8.45
C LEU A 265 2.69 11.88 8.91
N ALA A 266 1.81 12.33 8.02
CA ALA A 266 0.78 13.32 8.35
C ALA A 266 -0.19 12.80 9.40
N HIS A 267 -0.64 11.55 9.25
CA HIS A 267 -1.49 10.90 10.24
C HIS A 267 -0.78 10.81 11.61
N ALA A 268 0.48 10.40 11.63
CA ALA A 268 1.23 10.30 12.87
C ALA A 268 1.45 11.66 13.54
N LYS A 269 1.84 12.70 12.79
CA LYS A 269 2.00 14.08 13.31
C LYS A 269 0.69 14.68 13.80
N PHE A 270 -0.41 14.39 13.11
CA PHE A 270 -1.74 14.77 13.56
C PHE A 270 -2.09 14.09 14.90
N CYS A 271 -1.85 12.78 15.02
CA CYS A 271 -2.12 12.03 16.26
C CYS A 271 -1.18 12.41 17.42
N GLU A 272 0.05 12.84 17.13
CA GLU A 272 0.99 13.40 18.11
C GLU A 272 0.55 14.78 18.63
N GLY A 273 -0.36 15.47 17.93
CA GLY A 273 -0.79 16.84 18.25
C GLY A 273 0.15 17.93 17.72
N ARG A 274 1.01 17.61 16.75
CA ARG A 274 1.97 18.56 16.13
C ARG A 274 1.35 19.24 14.91
N GLY A 275 0.36 20.11 15.16
CA GLY A 275 -0.46 20.73 14.12
C GLY A 275 0.31 21.44 13.00
N ALA A 276 1.37 22.20 13.32
CA ALA A 276 2.16 22.92 12.33
C ALA A 276 2.96 22.00 11.39
N GLU A 277 3.55 20.93 11.92
CA GLU A 277 4.27 19.92 11.11
C GLU A 277 3.29 19.11 10.26
N ALA A 278 2.13 18.76 10.84
CA ALA A 278 1.05 18.11 10.10
C ALA A 278 0.54 19.01 8.95
N ALA A 279 0.39 20.31 9.17
CA ALA A 279 -0.01 21.28 8.14
C ALA A 279 0.97 21.29 6.95
N ALA A 280 2.28 21.30 7.21
CA ALA A 280 3.29 21.24 6.17
C ALA A 280 3.18 19.96 5.32
N LEU A 281 2.95 18.82 5.97
CA LEU A 281 2.72 17.53 5.30
C LEU A 281 1.43 17.53 4.48
N PHE A 282 0.32 18.06 5.01
CA PHE A 282 -0.93 18.18 4.26
C PHE A 282 -0.83 19.06 3.02
N HIS A 283 -0.04 20.14 3.08
CA HIS A 283 0.24 20.95 1.90
C HIS A 283 0.97 20.15 0.82
N ARG A 284 1.97 19.33 1.20
CA ARG A 284 2.68 18.46 0.25
C ARG A 284 1.80 17.34 -0.31
N ILE A 285 0.94 16.74 0.51
CA ILE A 285 0.01 15.68 0.06
C ILE A 285 -0.94 16.20 -1.02
N GLY A 286 -1.46 17.44 -0.86
CA GLY A 286 -2.36 18.03 -1.83
C GLY A 286 -3.66 17.24 -1.97
N GLU A 287 -3.92 16.70 -3.17
CA GLU A 287 -5.09 15.86 -3.48
C GLU A 287 -4.83 14.35 -3.35
N HIS A 288 -3.56 13.95 -3.17
CA HIS A 288 -3.11 12.56 -3.18
C HIS A 288 -3.26 11.88 -1.82
N ALA A 289 -4.46 11.98 -1.23
CA ALA A 289 -4.79 11.22 -0.02
C ALA A 289 -4.81 9.71 -0.33
N THR A 290 -4.52 8.88 0.67
CA THR A 290 -4.55 7.41 0.55
C THR A 290 -5.55 6.80 1.54
N PRO A 291 -6.09 5.59 1.31
CA PRO A 291 -7.00 4.96 2.28
C PRO A 291 -6.32 4.72 3.63
N ALA A 292 -5.18 4.05 3.63
CA ALA A 292 -4.34 3.86 4.81
C ALA A 292 -3.39 5.06 4.97
N PRO A 293 -3.13 5.54 6.21
CA PRO A 293 -3.67 5.04 7.48
C PRO A 293 -5.02 5.65 7.91
N TRP A 294 -5.62 6.53 7.10
CA TRP A 294 -6.83 7.27 7.47
C TRP A 294 -8.05 6.39 7.74
N SER A 295 -8.06 5.17 7.22
CA SER A 295 -9.09 4.17 7.50
C SER A 295 -8.92 3.49 8.87
N TYR A 296 -7.87 3.74 9.64
CA TYR A 296 -7.57 2.94 10.84
C TYR A 296 -8.43 3.31 12.06
N PRO A 297 -8.91 2.30 12.85
CA PRO A 297 -8.95 0.89 12.48
C PRO A 297 -10.00 0.59 11.40
N ASP A 298 -11.19 1.22 11.48
CA ASP A 298 -12.32 1.01 10.56
C ASP A 298 -13.09 2.34 10.30
N ARG A 299 -12.34 3.42 10.04
CA ARG A 299 -12.88 4.76 9.77
C ARG A 299 -13.15 4.95 8.28
N ASP A 300 -14.02 5.91 7.95
CA ASP A 300 -14.09 6.44 6.58
C ASP A 300 -12.82 7.27 6.32
N PRO A 301 -11.93 6.82 5.43
CA PRO A 301 -10.63 7.47 5.22
C PRO A 301 -10.75 8.89 4.66
N TYR A 302 -11.76 9.16 3.82
CA TYR A 302 -11.91 10.49 3.21
C TYR A 302 -12.35 11.51 4.26
N GLN A 303 -13.32 11.15 5.09
CA GLN A 303 -13.76 11.99 6.20
C GLN A 303 -12.64 12.21 7.22
N ALA A 304 -11.89 11.15 7.55
CA ALA A 304 -10.78 11.24 8.50
C ALA A 304 -9.65 12.16 7.99
N PHE A 305 -9.21 11.98 6.73
CA PHE A 305 -8.21 12.85 6.10
C PHE A 305 -8.68 14.30 6.05
N SER A 306 -9.91 14.53 5.56
CA SER A 306 -10.45 15.89 5.38
C SER A 306 -10.60 16.62 6.71
N ALA A 307 -11.07 15.94 7.75
CA ALA A 307 -11.20 16.52 9.09
C ALA A 307 -9.83 16.86 9.70
N ALA A 308 -8.86 15.95 9.59
CA ALA A 308 -7.50 16.17 10.08
C ALA A 308 -6.81 17.33 9.35
N ARG A 309 -6.95 17.38 8.02
CA ARG A 309 -6.43 18.47 7.18
C ARG A 309 -7.06 19.81 7.56
N ALA A 310 -8.38 19.89 7.67
CA ALA A 310 -9.06 21.13 8.05
C ALA A 310 -8.65 21.61 9.45
N SER A 311 -8.47 20.68 10.39
CA SER A 311 -8.00 21.01 11.74
C SER A 311 -6.55 21.52 11.75
N ALA A 312 -5.65 20.90 11.00
CA ALA A 312 -4.23 21.27 10.98
C ALA A 312 -3.96 22.58 10.24
N LEU A 313 -4.68 22.84 9.14
CA LEU A 313 -4.52 24.07 8.35
C LEU A 313 -5.17 25.30 8.97
N GLY A 314 -5.94 25.12 10.06
CA GLY A 314 -6.91 26.09 10.54
C GLY A 314 -8.09 26.14 9.56
N ALA A 315 -9.31 26.00 10.08
CA ALA A 315 -10.47 26.29 9.25
C ALA A 315 -10.34 27.75 8.74
N PRO A 316 -10.66 28.03 7.46
CA PRO A 316 -10.69 29.41 6.98
C PRO A 316 -11.64 30.28 7.82
#